data_AF-A0A5K1C6A3-F1
#
_entry.id   AF-A0A5K1C6A3-F1
#
_cell.length_a   1.000
_cell.length_b   1.000
_cell.length_c   1.000
_cell.angle_alpha   90.00
_cell.angle_beta   90.00
_cell.angle_gamma   90.00
#
_symmetry.space_group_name_H-M   'P 1'
#
loop_
_entity.id
_entity.type
_entity.pdbx_description
1 polymer ?
#
loop_
_entity_poly.entity_id
_entity_poly.type
_entity_poly.pdbx_seq_one_letter_code
_entity_poly.pdbx_strand_id
1 'polypeptide(L)' 'GIEIWRIENFRPVLVPASSHGKFFTGDSYVILK' A
#
# COMPACT_ATOMS: atom_id res chain seq x y z
N GLY A 1 1.30 8.09 12.35
CA GLY A 1 1.63 8.60 11.01
C GLY A 1 1.22 7.53 10.03
N ILE A 2 0.80 7.85 8.80
CA ILE A 2 0.17 6.83 7.94
C ILE A 2 1.23 6.02 7.20
N GLU A 3 1.17 4.70 7.35
CA GLU A 3 1.90 3.73 6.55
C GLU A 3 0.93 2.98 5.65
N ILE A 4 1.29 2.87 4.37
CA ILE A 4 0.50 2.14 3.38
C ILE A 4 1.39 1.07 2.78
N TRP A 5 0.92 -0.17 2.82
CA TRP A 5 1.58 -1.31 2.20
C TRP A 5 0.69 -1.93 1.13
N ARG A 6 1.26 -2.27 -0.01
CA ARG A 6 0.62 -3.05 -1.06
C ARG A 6 1.01 -4.51 -0.95
N ILE A 7 0.09 -5.43 -1.18
CA ILE A 7 0.40 -6.87 -1.21
C ILE A 7 0.86 -7.24 -2.61
N GLU A 8 2.13 -7.64 -2.74
CA GLU A 8 2.73 -8.14 -3.98
C GLU A 8 3.31 -9.53 -3.72
N ASN A 9 2.91 -10.54 -4.51
CA ASN A 9 3.38 -11.92 -4.35
C ASN A 9 3.28 -12.43 -2.89
N PHE A 10 2.14 -12.18 -2.24
CA PHE A 10 1.86 -12.51 -0.83
C PHE A 10 2.81 -11.84 0.19
N ARG A 11 3.43 -10.71 -0.16
CA ARG A 11 4.30 -9.95 0.74
C ARG A 11 3.88 -8.49 0.80
N PRO A 12 3.93 -7.84 1.98
CA PRO A 12 3.71 -6.41 2.08
C PRO A 12 4.92 -5.65 1.50
N VAL A 13 4.65 -4.72 0.60
CA VAL A 13 5.62 -3.81 0.00
C VAL A 13 5.23 -2.38 0.34
N LEU A 14 6.18 -1.60 0.87
CA LEU A 14 5.96 -0.21 1.26
C LEU A 14 5.57 0.64 0.06
N VAL A 15 4.44 1.35 0.17
CA VAL A 15 4.02 2.34 -0.83
C VAL A 15 4.74 3.66 -0.54
N PRO A 16 5.45 4.24 -1.52
CA PRO A 16 6.08 5.55 -1.37
C PRO A 16 5.07 6.62 -0.97
N ALA A 17 5.47 7.55 -0.09
CA ALA A 17 4.61 8.64 0.37
C ALA A 17 4.06 9.51 -0.79
N SER A 18 4.83 9.69 -1.86
CA SER A 18 4.40 10.40 -3.08
C SER A 18 3.26 9.70 -3.85
N SER A 19 3.01 8.44 -3.54
CA SER A 19 1.96 7.61 -4.13
C SER A 19 0.82 7.32 -3.14
N HIS A 20 0.83 7.88 -1.94
CA HIS A 20 -0.29 7.76 -1.00
C HIS A 20 -1.56 8.34 -1.63
N GLY A 21 -2.67 7.59 -1.53
CA GLY A 21 -3.94 7.94 -2.16
C GLY A 21 -4.13 7.41 -3.59
N LYS A 22 -3.10 6.81 -4.21
CA LYS A 22 -3.22 6.11 -5.49
C LYS A 22 -3.37 4.61 -5.22
N PHE A 23 -4.55 4.07 -5.54
CA PHE A 23 -4.87 2.66 -5.40
C PHE A 23 -5.18 2.06 -6.76
N PHE A 24 -4.66 0.86 -7.00
CA PHE A 24 -4.90 0.12 -8.23
C PHE A 24 -5.97 -0.95 -7.99
N THR A 25 -7.00 -0.97 -8.83
CA THR A 25 -8.05 -1.99 -8.77
C THR A 25 -7.44 -3.37 -9.01
N GLY A 26 -7.81 -4.35 -8.17
CA GLY A 26 -7.27 -5.72 -8.24
C GLY A 26 -6.14 -5.99 -7.25
N ASP A 27 -5.50 -4.94 -6.72
CA ASP A 27 -4.51 -5.06 -5.66
C ASP A 27 -5.16 -5.00 -4.27
N SER A 28 -4.45 -5.51 -3.27
CA SER A 28 -4.84 -5.42 -1.86
C SER A 28 -3.84 -4.56 -1.08
N TYR A 29 -4.33 -3.84 -0.07
CA TYR A 29 -3.54 -2.89 0.72
C TYR A 29 -3.78 -3.02 2.22
N VAL A 30 -2.75 -2.75 3.01
CA VAL A 30 -2.82 -2.59 4.47
C VAL A 30 -2.51 -1.13 4.79
N ILE A 31 -3.34 -0.53 5.65
CA ILE A 31 -3.20 0.86 6.09
C ILE A 31 -3.08 0.86 7.61
N LEU A 32 -1.98 1.41 8.12
CA LEU A 32 -1.71 1.58 9.54
C LEU A 32 -1.61 3.09 9.85
N LYS A 33 -2.23 3.55 10.94
CA LYS A 33 -2.27 4.97 11.33
C LYS A 33 -1.50 5.25 12.60
#